data_AF-G1UXK6-F1
#
_entry.id   AF-G1UXK6-F1
#
_cell.length_a   1.000
_cell.length_b   1.000
_cell.length_c   1.000
_cell.angle_alpha   90.00
_cell.angle_beta   90.00
_cell.angle_gamma   90.00
#
_symmetry.space_group_name_H-M   'P 1'
#
loop_
_entity.id
_entity.type
_entity.pdbx_description
1 polymer ?
#
loop_
_entity_poly.entity_id
_entity_poly.type
_entity_poly.pdbx_seq_one_letter_code
_entity_poly.pdbx_strand_id
1 'polypeptide(L)'
;QPHRLSPAVHTGNTQLRADDGSAYVEITPGGAVTAVGPSSVTVRSGGSITLDAPRIVIKGLLSMQSQGGGATTATLAGSLNATGDVTASNISLNSHTHPGDSGGTTGGPQ
;
A
#
# COMPACT_ATOMS: atom_id res chain seq x y z
N GLN A 1 -0.33 -33.29 -24.11
CA GLN A 1 -0.72 -32.27 -25.11
C GLN A 1 0.04 -30.99 -24.77
N PRO A 2 0.60 -30.26 -25.74
CA PRO A 2 1.15 -28.94 -25.46
C PRO A 2 0.04 -28.05 -24.91
N HIS A 3 0.27 -27.41 -23.77
CA HIS A 3 -0.68 -26.47 -23.18
C HIS A 3 -0.84 -25.28 -24.14
N ARG A 4 -2.07 -25.05 -24.62
CA ARG A 4 -2.38 -23.90 -25.47
C ARG A 4 -2.51 -22.67 -24.59
N LEU A 5 -1.64 -21.70 -24.82
CA LEU A 5 -1.73 -20.37 -24.24
C LEU A 5 -2.98 -19.66 -24.76
N SER A 6 -3.83 -19.18 -23.85
CA SER A 6 -5.05 -18.45 -24.17
C SER A 6 -5.28 -17.35 -23.14
N PRO A 7 -5.24 -16.06 -23.52
CA PRO A 7 -5.01 -15.53 -24.87
C PRO A 7 -3.58 -15.80 -25.37
N ALA A 8 -3.32 -15.58 -26.66
CA ALA A 8 -1.98 -15.69 -27.23
C ALA A 8 -0.96 -14.80 -26.48
N VAL A 9 0.31 -15.17 -26.51
CA VAL A 9 1.39 -14.38 -25.89
C VAL A 9 1.55 -13.06 -26.63
N HIS A 10 1.77 -11.98 -25.87
CA HIS A 10 2.08 -10.69 -26.46
C HIS A 10 3.51 -10.71 -27.02
N THR A 11 3.66 -10.65 -28.34
CA THR A 11 4.95 -10.82 -29.02
C THR A 11 5.93 -9.67 -28.81
N GLY A 12 5.44 -8.51 -28.34
CA GLY A 12 6.27 -7.36 -27.99
C GLY A 12 6.68 -7.30 -26.52
N ASN A 13 6.09 -8.09 -25.63
CA ASN A 13 6.37 -8.02 -24.19
C ASN A 13 7.30 -9.16 -23.79
N THR A 14 8.11 -8.93 -22.74
CA THR A 14 8.78 -10.02 -22.03
C THR A 14 7.86 -10.48 -20.91
N GLN A 15 7.51 -11.77 -20.84
CA GLN A 15 6.47 -12.29 -19.93
C GLN A 15 6.88 -13.58 -19.22
N LEU A 16 6.52 -13.68 -17.93
CA LEU A 16 6.32 -14.92 -17.18
C LEU A 16 4.83 -15.04 -16.89
N ARG A 17 4.13 -16.10 -17.32
CA ARG A 17 2.66 -16.16 -17.27
C ARG A 17 2.09 -17.55 -17.06
N ALA A 18 0.86 -17.61 -16.55
CA ALA A 18 0.00 -18.79 -16.62
C ALA A 18 -0.53 -19.01 -18.04
N ASP A 19 -0.97 -20.23 -18.33
CA ASP A 19 -1.47 -20.58 -19.66
C ASP A 19 -2.76 -19.83 -20.02
N ASP A 20 -3.65 -19.69 -19.05
CA ASP A 20 -4.95 -19.00 -19.16
C ASP A 20 -4.86 -17.46 -19.10
N GLY A 21 -3.65 -16.92 -18.93
CA GLY A 21 -3.39 -15.48 -18.85
C GLY A 21 -3.92 -14.79 -17.59
N SER A 22 -4.46 -15.52 -16.61
CA SER A 22 -5.02 -14.95 -15.38
C SER A 22 -3.95 -14.37 -14.42
N ALA A 23 -2.71 -14.88 -14.52
CA ALA A 23 -1.57 -14.43 -13.75
C ALA A 23 -0.36 -14.22 -14.66
N TYR A 24 0.37 -13.11 -14.47
CA TYR A 24 1.58 -12.83 -15.21
C TYR A 24 2.46 -11.77 -14.54
N VAL A 25 3.75 -11.79 -14.88
CA VAL A 25 4.68 -10.67 -14.73
C VAL A 25 5.15 -10.30 -16.13
N GLU A 26 5.06 -9.02 -16.49
CA GLU A 26 5.43 -8.56 -17.83
C GLU A 26 6.20 -7.25 -17.83
N ILE A 27 6.98 -7.06 -18.90
CA ILE A 27 7.65 -5.81 -19.24
C ILE A 27 7.25 -5.43 -20.66
N THR A 28 6.72 -4.23 -20.84
CA THR A 28 6.37 -3.67 -22.16
C THR A 28 7.58 -3.00 -22.81
N PRO A 29 7.60 -2.80 -24.15
CA PRO A 29 8.68 -2.05 -24.82
C PRO A 29 8.90 -0.63 -24.29
N GLY A 30 7.85 -0.02 -23.71
CA GLY A 30 7.94 1.30 -23.06
C GLY A 30 8.51 1.26 -21.64
N GLY A 31 8.93 0.09 -21.14
CA GLY A 31 9.55 -0.08 -19.83
C GLY A 31 8.57 -0.25 -18.66
N ALA A 32 7.25 -0.27 -18.91
CA ALA A 32 6.28 -0.52 -17.86
C ALA A 32 6.36 -1.98 -17.40
N VAL A 33 6.42 -2.18 -16.08
CA VAL A 33 6.45 -3.50 -15.43
C VAL A 33 5.12 -3.72 -14.71
N THR A 34 4.48 -4.86 -14.98
CA THR A 34 3.20 -5.22 -14.36
C THR A 34 3.31 -6.62 -13.76
N ALA A 35 2.79 -6.80 -12.54
CA ALA A 35 2.59 -8.10 -11.92
C ALA A 35 1.11 -8.27 -11.54
N VAL A 36 0.48 -9.33 -12.04
CA VAL A 36 -0.93 -9.64 -11.82
C VAL A 36 -1.05 -11.04 -11.25
N GLY A 37 -1.79 -11.17 -10.15
CA GLY A 37 -2.20 -12.43 -9.56
C GLY A 37 -3.70 -12.39 -9.23
N PRO A 38 -4.48 -13.43 -9.55
CA PRO A 38 -5.95 -13.42 -9.41
C PRO A 38 -6.42 -13.42 -7.95
N SER A 39 -5.55 -13.76 -6.99
CA SER A 39 -5.88 -13.81 -5.56
C SER A 39 -4.99 -12.90 -4.72
N SER A 40 -3.67 -12.94 -4.94
CA SER A 40 -2.70 -12.10 -4.24
C SER A 40 -1.40 -11.96 -5.03
N VAL A 41 -0.62 -10.93 -4.68
CA VAL A 41 0.78 -10.76 -5.09
C VAL A 41 1.58 -10.51 -3.80
N THR A 42 2.58 -11.34 -3.54
CA THR A 42 3.38 -11.26 -2.30
C THR A 42 4.83 -10.94 -2.63
N VAL A 43 5.38 -9.90 -2.00
CA VAL A 43 6.81 -9.57 -2.04
C VAL A 43 7.37 -9.78 -0.64
N ARG A 44 8.41 -10.61 -0.52
CA ARG A 44 9.04 -10.95 0.77
C ARG A 44 10.55 -10.75 0.68
N SER A 45 11.10 -10.06 1.66
CA SER A 45 12.54 -9.84 1.83
C SER A 45 12.93 -10.15 3.27
N GLY A 46 14.12 -10.72 3.49
CA GLY A 46 14.70 -10.88 4.83
C GLY A 46 15.42 -9.61 5.31
N GLY A 47 15.61 -8.61 4.44
CA GLY A 47 16.19 -7.32 4.76
C GLY A 47 15.15 -6.22 4.56
N SER A 48 15.24 -5.49 3.45
CA SER A 48 14.33 -4.40 3.11
C SER A 48 13.68 -4.58 1.73
N ILE A 49 12.60 -3.82 1.50
CA ILE A 49 12.01 -3.54 0.19
C ILE A 49 12.03 -2.01 0.04
N THR A 50 12.67 -1.50 -1.01
CA THR A 50 12.75 -0.05 -1.30
C THR A 50 11.90 0.25 -2.53
N LEU A 51 11.03 1.26 -2.41
CA LEU A 51 10.24 1.81 -3.51
C LEU A 51 10.71 3.24 -3.80
N ASP A 52 11.63 3.38 -4.75
CA ASP A 52 12.19 4.67 -5.15
C ASP A 52 11.47 5.18 -6.39
N ALA A 53 10.45 6.02 -6.17
CA ALA A 53 9.64 6.61 -7.22
C ALA A 53 9.09 7.97 -6.79
N PRO A 54 8.90 8.94 -7.71
CA PRO A 54 8.28 10.23 -7.38
C PRO A 54 6.86 10.12 -6.81
N ARG A 55 6.14 9.02 -7.11
CA ARG A 55 4.78 8.78 -6.66
C ARG A 55 4.49 7.29 -6.49
N ILE A 56 3.94 6.93 -5.34
CA ILE A 56 3.38 5.60 -5.04
C ILE A 56 1.88 5.77 -4.83
N VAL A 57 1.06 4.90 -5.47
CA VAL A 57 -0.40 4.94 -5.35
C VAL A 57 -0.92 3.60 -4.86
N ILE A 58 -1.66 3.61 -3.75
CA ILE A 58 -2.33 2.45 -3.18
C ILE A 58 -3.83 2.73 -3.25
N LYS A 59 -4.55 1.94 -4.07
CA LYS A 59 -6.00 2.15 -4.32
C LYS A 59 -6.90 1.52 -3.24
N GLY A 60 -6.37 0.58 -2.48
CA GLY A 60 -7.07 -0.12 -1.40
C GLY A 60 -6.57 0.29 -0.02
N LEU A 61 -6.95 -0.50 1.00
CA LEU A 61 -6.45 -0.34 2.35
C LEU A 61 -4.93 -0.59 2.43
N LEU A 62 -4.22 0.29 3.14
CA LEU A 62 -2.85 0.07 3.58
C LEU A 62 -2.86 -0.37 5.05
N SER A 63 -2.31 -1.56 5.33
CA SER A 63 -2.07 -2.06 6.69
C SER A 63 -0.56 -2.25 6.89
N MET A 64 -0.03 -1.75 8.00
CA MET A 64 1.39 -1.84 8.36
C MET A 64 1.53 -2.58 9.68
N GLN A 65 2.37 -3.61 9.71
CA GLN A 65 2.64 -4.41 10.91
C GLN A 65 4.11 -4.81 10.93
N SER A 66 4.72 -4.82 12.11
CA SER A 66 6.06 -5.36 12.31
C SER A 66 6.08 -6.85 12.03
N GLN A 67 7.12 -7.30 11.32
CA GLN A 67 7.43 -8.73 11.25
C GLN A 67 7.68 -9.24 12.68
N GLY A 68 6.97 -10.29 13.09
CA GLY A 68 7.10 -10.87 14.44
C GLY A 68 6.30 -10.17 15.55
N GLY A 69 5.41 -9.23 15.23
CA GLY A 69 4.44 -8.69 16.19
C GLY A 69 4.96 -7.61 17.14
N GLY A 70 6.15 -7.05 16.87
CA GLY A 70 6.68 -5.90 17.60
C GLY A 70 5.97 -4.57 17.28
N ALA A 71 6.46 -3.50 17.90
CA ALA A 71 6.01 -2.14 17.58
C ALA A 71 6.23 -1.84 16.09
N THR A 72 5.22 -1.25 15.45
CA THR A 72 5.28 -0.85 14.05
C THR A 72 5.49 0.65 13.97
N THR A 73 6.48 1.09 13.19
CA THR A 73 6.77 2.52 12.99
C THR A 73 6.55 2.89 11.52
N ALA A 74 5.84 3.99 11.30
CA ALA A 74 5.77 4.69 10.02
C ALA A 74 6.34 6.10 10.22
N THR A 75 7.35 6.46 9.43
CA THR A 75 7.97 7.79 9.50
C THR A 75 7.63 8.57 8.23
N LEU A 76 7.02 9.74 8.39
CA LEU A 76 6.72 10.64 7.30
C LEU A 76 7.56 11.91 7.46
N ALA A 77 8.49 12.13 6.52
CA ALA A 77 9.28 13.36 6.45
C ALA A 77 8.50 14.43 5.67
N GLY A 78 7.49 15.02 6.32
CA GLY A 78 6.65 16.04 5.70
C GLY A 78 5.26 16.09 6.32
N SER A 79 4.35 16.81 5.65
CA SER A 79 2.97 16.95 6.10
C SER A 79 2.14 15.68 5.78
N LEU A 80 1.27 15.30 6.71
CA LEU A 80 0.21 14.32 6.49
C LEU A 80 -1.12 15.07 6.35
N ASN A 81 -1.80 14.88 5.22
CA ASN A 81 -3.17 15.35 5.02
C ASN A 81 -4.11 14.14 5.02
N ALA A 82 -5.05 14.11 5.97
CA ALA A 82 -6.08 13.07 6.07
C ALA A 82 -7.45 13.71 5.85
N THR A 83 -8.31 13.06 5.07
CA THR A 83 -9.70 13.51 4.84
C THR A 83 -10.67 13.00 5.92
N GLY A 84 -10.28 11.93 6.61
CA GLY A 84 -11.00 11.38 7.75
C GLY A 84 -10.35 11.78 9.07
N ASP A 85 -10.73 11.09 10.14
CA ASP A 85 -10.11 11.29 11.44
C ASP A 85 -8.76 10.58 11.56
N VAL A 86 -7.86 11.16 12.34
CA VAL A 86 -6.63 10.50 12.79
C VAL A 86 -6.83 10.17 14.26
N THR A 87 -6.79 8.89 14.61
CA THR A 87 -6.95 8.47 16.00
C THR A 87 -5.63 7.98 16.57
N ALA A 88 -5.33 8.38 17.80
CA ALA A 88 -4.19 7.89 18.56
C ALA A 88 -4.67 7.49 19.96
N SER A 89 -4.44 6.23 20.36
CA SER A 89 -4.92 5.71 21.65
C SER A 89 -6.42 5.93 21.86
N ASN A 90 -7.22 5.72 20.81
CA ASN A 90 -8.68 5.96 20.78
C ASN A 90 -9.10 7.43 20.95
N ILE A 91 -8.17 8.38 20.89
CA ILE A 91 -8.46 9.82 20.89
C ILE A 91 -8.49 10.31 19.44
N SER A 92 -9.63 10.89 19.06
CA SER A 92 -9.86 11.53 17.77
C SER A 92 -9.11 12.85 17.67
N LEU A 93 -8.29 13.03 16.63
CA LEU A 93 -7.66 14.31 16.36
C LEU A 93 -8.71 15.37 16.03
N ASN A 94 -9.81 15.00 15.37
CA ASN A 94 -10.87 15.95 14.97
C ASN A 94 -11.77 16.42 16.13
N SER A 95 -11.81 15.71 17.26
CA SER A 95 -12.77 15.99 18.33
C SER A 95 -12.19 15.95 19.75
N HIS A 96 -10.86 15.88 19.90
CA HIS A 96 -10.23 15.91 21.21
C HIS A 96 -10.49 17.22 21.95
N THR A 97 -10.55 17.13 23.28
CA THR A 97 -10.64 18.28 24.19
C THR A 97 -9.59 18.14 25.29
N HIS A 98 -9.37 19.22 26.03
CA HIS A 98 -8.46 19.27 27.16
C HIS A 98 -9.15 19.82 28.41
N PRO A 99 -8.63 19.55 29.61
CA PRO A 99 -8.96 20.34 30.79
C PRO A 99 -8.64 21.83 30.55
N GLY A 100 -9.59 22.70 30.88
CA GLY A 100 -9.43 24.15 30.79
C GLY A 100 -8.55 24.68 31.92
N ASP A 101 -7.92 25.83 31.68
CA ASP A 101 -7.01 26.50 32.63
C ASP A 101 -7.70 26.98 33.92
N SER A 102 -9.03 27.14 33.88
CA SER A 102 -9.87 27.68 34.96
C SER A 102 -10.86 26.65 35.52
N GLY A 103 -10.58 25.35 35.33
CA GLY A 103 -11.39 24.25 35.88
C GLY A 103 -12.55 23.76 35.00
N GLY A 104 -12.65 24.21 33.74
CA GLY A 104 -13.60 23.72 32.73
C GLY A 104 -13.03 22.67 31.78
N THR A 105 -13.62 22.53 30.59
CA THR A 105 -13.12 21.75 29.45
C THR A 105 -13.01 22.68 28.24
N THR A 106 -11.98 22.52 27.42
CA THR A 106 -11.84 23.28 26.16
C THR A 106 -12.95 22.92 25.16
N GLY A 107 -13.13 23.76 24.14
CA GLY A 107 -13.79 23.33 22.91
C GLY A 107 -12.96 22.29 22.14
N GLY A 108 -13.50 21.82 21.01
CA GLY A 108 -12.76 21.01 20.04
C GLY A 108 -11.76 21.84 19.22
N PRO A 109 -10.92 21.19 18.40
CA PRO A 109 -9.95 21.87 17.53
C PRO A 109 -10.64 22.78 16.51
N GLN A 110 -9.94 23.86 16.10
CA GLN A 110 -10.39 24.81 15.07
C GLN A 110 -9.88 24.44 13.69
#